data_AF-A0A284RA27-F1
#
_entry.id   AF-A0A284RA27-F1
#
_cell.length_a   1.000
_cell.length_b   1.000
_cell.length_c   1.000
_cell.angle_alpha   90.00
_cell.angle_beta   90.00
_cell.angle_gamma   90.00
#
_symmetry.space_group_name_H-M   'P 1'
#
loop_
_entity.id
_entity.type
_entity.pdbx_description
1 polymer ?
#
loop_
_entity_poly.entity_id
_entity_poly.type
_entity_poly.pdbx_seq_one_letter_code
_entity_poly.pdbx_strand_id
1 'polypeptide(L)'
;MQFILQITLIAIVLPLVASNNGGGSSSCSKNEFWYDDTSCCLPTGGPPSKPSPPAGHDCPTSTHYWSKDNGCCVPSQPPTQNQPPPQCPSGWDWYQGSHVCLPHPTPTNPPSSQPSGHHGGYRKRDIHKSRSVSLCPFGLDACPIAGLTGNGDYECIDTSSDLEACGGCPTLGEGEDCTAISGAWNVACENRQCRGDDHFLDLVYASDENFTVYTCVPGYTRSSDGKSCVAL
;
A
#
# COMPACT_ATOMS: atom_id res chain seq x y z
N MET A 1 41.39 32.12 -50.70
CA MET A 1 41.37 31.78 -49.27
C MET A 1 40.20 30.82 -49.07
N GLN A 2 40.53 29.57 -48.71
CA GLN A 2 39.68 28.40 -48.75
C GLN A 2 39.14 28.14 -47.34
N PHE A 3 37.82 28.18 -47.12
CA PHE A 3 37.21 27.66 -45.90
C PHE A 3 36.10 26.68 -46.29
N ILE A 4 36.51 25.43 -46.58
CA ILE A 4 35.59 24.31 -46.71
C ILE A 4 35.39 23.76 -45.29
N LEU A 5 34.21 24.01 -44.71
CA LEU A 5 33.74 23.29 -43.53
C LEU A 5 33.50 21.83 -43.95
N GLN A 6 34.42 20.93 -43.62
CA GLN A 6 34.19 19.49 -43.75
C GLN A 6 33.41 19.01 -42.52
N ILE A 7 32.11 18.81 -42.68
CA ILE A 7 31.27 18.14 -41.69
C ILE A 7 31.53 16.64 -41.85
N THR A 8 32.38 16.08 -40.99
CA THR A 8 32.57 14.62 -40.91
C THR A 8 31.35 13.99 -40.24
N LEU A 9 30.50 13.34 -41.04
CA LEU A 9 29.47 12.42 -40.56
C LEU A 9 30.17 11.22 -39.92
N ILE A 10 30.23 11.19 -38.58
CA ILE A 10 30.57 9.98 -37.83
C ILE A 10 29.36 9.05 -37.96
N ALA A 11 29.45 8.05 -38.84
CA ALA A 11 28.53 6.93 -38.83
C ALA A 11 28.76 6.14 -37.55
N ILE A 12 27.96 6.41 -36.52
CA ILE A 12 27.89 5.56 -35.33
C ILE A 12 27.25 4.25 -35.79
N VAL A 13 28.10 3.26 -36.07
CA VAL A 13 27.65 1.87 -36.24
C VAL A 13 27.29 1.38 -34.84
N LEU A 14 26.06 1.68 -34.40
CA LEU A 14 25.46 0.96 -33.28
C LEU A 14 25.43 -0.52 -33.68
N PRO A 15 25.91 -1.46 -32.83
CA PRO A 15 25.61 -2.85 -33.05
C PRO A 15 24.09 -2.99 -32.95
N LEU A 16 23.42 -3.14 -34.10
CA LEU A 16 22.10 -3.74 -34.14
C LEU A 16 22.29 -5.17 -33.63
N VAL A 17 22.07 -5.37 -32.34
CA VAL A 17 21.66 -6.68 -31.83
C VAL A 17 20.31 -6.97 -32.48
N ALA A 18 20.34 -7.67 -33.60
CA ALA A 18 19.18 -8.35 -34.13
C ALA A 18 18.74 -9.36 -33.07
N SER A 19 17.78 -8.97 -32.24
CA SER A 19 17.12 -9.89 -31.32
C SER A 19 16.34 -10.88 -32.17
N ASN A 20 16.92 -12.06 -32.32
CA ASN A 20 16.43 -13.10 -33.18
C ASN A 20 15.23 -13.77 -32.52
N ASN A 21 14.11 -13.78 -33.25
CA ASN A 21 12.98 -14.72 -33.19
C ASN A 21 12.84 -15.63 -31.96
N GLY A 22 11.68 -15.54 -31.31
CA GLY A 22 11.15 -16.65 -30.54
C GLY A 22 9.96 -16.25 -29.71
N GLY A 23 8.75 -16.66 -30.12
CA GLY A 23 7.59 -16.59 -29.24
C GLY A 23 7.87 -17.35 -27.94
N GLY A 24 7.47 -16.75 -26.82
CA GLY A 24 7.55 -17.38 -25.51
C GLY A 24 6.84 -16.49 -24.53
N SER A 25 5.79 -17.01 -23.91
CA SER A 25 5.27 -16.59 -22.60
C SER A 25 6.37 -16.04 -21.69
N SER A 26 6.02 -15.14 -20.78
CA SER A 26 6.73 -14.80 -19.53
C SER A 26 7.21 -16.04 -18.76
N SER A 27 8.18 -16.77 -19.29
CA SER A 27 8.41 -18.16 -18.95
C SER A 27 9.50 -18.23 -17.88
N CYS A 28 9.05 -18.22 -16.63
CA CYS A 28 9.83 -18.77 -15.54
C CYS A 28 10.30 -20.20 -15.88
N SER A 29 11.38 -20.65 -15.24
CA SER A 29 11.91 -21.99 -15.48
C SER A 29 10.85 -23.07 -15.15
N LYS A 30 11.04 -24.32 -15.60
CA LYS A 30 10.06 -25.42 -15.42
C LYS A 30 9.58 -25.67 -13.96
N ASN A 31 10.33 -25.20 -12.96
CA ASN A 31 10.01 -25.35 -11.53
C ASN A 31 9.79 -24.00 -10.84
N GLU A 32 9.47 -22.97 -11.61
CA GLU A 32 9.24 -21.62 -11.13
C GLU A 32 7.91 -21.10 -11.67
N PHE A 33 7.34 -20.13 -10.97
CA PHE A 33 6.15 -19.42 -11.40
C PHE A 33 6.38 -17.93 -11.26
N TRP A 34 5.68 -17.15 -12.08
CA TRP A 34 5.73 -15.70 -12.02
C TRP A 34 4.87 -15.20 -10.86
N TYR A 35 5.43 -14.30 -10.04
CA TYR A 35 4.70 -13.62 -8.97
C TYR A 35 4.67 -12.12 -9.25
N ASP A 36 3.47 -11.61 -9.49
CA ASP A 36 3.24 -10.23 -9.94
C ASP A 36 3.65 -9.19 -8.89
N ASP A 37 3.31 -9.40 -7.61
CA ASP A 37 3.56 -8.42 -6.54
C ASP A 37 5.04 -8.09 -6.35
N THR A 38 5.93 -9.05 -6.63
CA THR A 38 7.40 -8.82 -6.61
C THR A 38 8.02 -8.82 -7.99
N SER A 39 7.22 -8.92 -9.05
CA SER A 39 7.64 -8.98 -10.47
C SER A 39 8.85 -9.91 -10.69
N CYS A 40 8.80 -11.12 -10.14
CA CYS A 40 9.91 -12.07 -10.22
C CYS A 40 9.44 -13.54 -10.29
N CYS A 41 10.33 -14.41 -10.77
CA CYS A 41 10.10 -15.85 -10.80
C CYS A 41 10.46 -16.46 -9.44
N LEU A 42 9.51 -17.17 -8.84
CA LEU A 42 9.68 -17.85 -7.57
C LEU A 42 9.72 -19.37 -7.76
N PRO A 43 10.57 -20.10 -7.02
CA PRO A 43 10.61 -21.56 -7.07
C PRO A 43 9.33 -22.16 -6.48
N THR A 44 8.71 -23.07 -7.22
CA THR A 44 7.59 -23.88 -6.73
C THR A 44 8.07 -24.76 -5.57
N GLY A 45 7.42 -24.60 -4.41
CA GLY A 45 7.79 -25.23 -3.13
C GLY A 45 8.69 -24.35 -2.24
N GLY A 46 9.21 -23.25 -2.76
CA GLY A 46 10.20 -22.41 -2.10
C GLY A 46 11.63 -22.98 -2.16
N PRO A 47 12.62 -22.24 -1.65
CA PRO A 47 14.00 -22.70 -1.59
C PRO A 47 14.17 -23.88 -0.61
N PRO A 48 15.17 -24.75 -0.83
CA PRO A 48 15.43 -25.92 0.03
C PRO A 48 15.78 -25.53 1.48
N SER A 49 16.33 -24.33 1.70
CA SER A 49 16.53 -23.74 3.02
C SER A 49 15.79 -22.40 3.10
N LYS A 50 14.60 -22.41 3.69
CA LYS A 50 13.79 -21.20 3.90
C LYS A 50 14.48 -20.32 4.96
N PRO A 51 14.92 -19.11 4.61
CA PRO A 51 15.50 -18.21 5.60
C PRO A 51 14.45 -17.80 6.63
N SER A 52 14.87 -17.51 7.86
CA SER A 52 13.99 -16.93 8.87
C SER A 52 13.81 -15.43 8.61
N PRO A 53 12.59 -14.91 8.83
CA PRO A 53 12.32 -13.47 8.79
C PRO A 53 13.09 -12.73 9.91
N PRO A 54 13.26 -11.40 9.77
CA PRO A 54 13.86 -10.56 10.80
C PRO A 54 12.98 -10.51 12.06
N ALA A 55 13.56 -10.03 13.17
CA ALA A 55 12.84 -9.91 14.43
C ALA A 55 11.54 -9.08 14.26
N GLY A 56 10.45 -9.55 14.88
CA GLY A 56 9.14 -8.90 14.82
C GLY A 56 8.33 -9.16 13.54
N HIS A 57 8.83 -9.98 12.63
CA HIS A 57 8.16 -10.37 11.39
C HIS A 57 8.00 -11.89 11.34
N ASP A 58 6.91 -12.37 10.76
CA ASP A 58 6.71 -13.79 10.46
C ASP A 58 6.05 -13.98 9.09
N CYS A 59 6.01 -15.22 8.60
CA CYS A 59 5.32 -15.58 7.37
C CYS A 59 4.23 -16.64 7.61
N PRO A 60 3.16 -16.64 6.80
CA PRO A 60 2.17 -17.70 6.76
C PRO A 60 2.84 -19.07 6.50
N THR A 61 2.93 -19.91 7.54
CA THR A 61 3.79 -21.11 7.53
C THR A 61 3.39 -22.17 6.52
N SER A 62 2.12 -22.19 6.09
CA SER A 62 1.59 -23.18 5.15
C SER A 62 1.72 -22.76 3.68
N THR A 63 1.76 -21.46 3.39
CA THR A 63 1.65 -20.95 2.02
C THR A 63 2.83 -20.08 1.59
N HIS A 64 3.53 -19.42 2.53
CA HIS A 64 4.57 -18.44 2.23
C HIS A 64 5.91 -18.77 2.91
N TYR A 65 6.96 -18.12 2.45
CA TYR A 65 8.28 -18.14 3.07
C TYR A 65 8.95 -16.77 2.97
N TRP A 66 9.90 -16.49 3.86
CA TRP A 66 10.64 -15.24 3.83
C TRP A 66 11.64 -15.22 2.66
N SER A 67 11.48 -14.27 1.74
CA SER A 67 12.46 -13.96 0.70
C SER A 67 13.41 -12.87 1.17
N LYS A 68 14.70 -13.18 1.27
CA LYS A 68 15.72 -12.16 1.57
C LYS A 68 15.90 -11.16 0.43
N ASP A 69 15.70 -11.61 -0.81
CA ASP A 69 15.90 -10.79 -2.00
C ASP A 69 14.77 -9.76 -2.15
N ASN A 70 13.54 -10.15 -1.81
CA ASN A 70 12.37 -9.27 -1.88
C ASN A 70 12.09 -8.56 -0.55
N GLY A 71 12.69 -8.98 0.56
CA GLY A 71 12.49 -8.41 1.88
C GLY A 71 11.08 -8.63 2.46
N CYS A 72 10.36 -9.65 1.99
CA CYS A 72 8.98 -9.93 2.37
C CYS A 72 8.65 -11.43 2.27
N CYS A 73 7.44 -11.81 2.72
CA CYS A 73 6.93 -13.15 2.58
C CYS A 73 6.36 -13.36 1.18
N VAL A 74 6.89 -14.34 0.46
CA VAL A 74 6.44 -14.69 -0.89
C VAL A 74 5.80 -16.08 -0.90
N PRO A 75 4.84 -16.33 -1.81
CA PRO A 75 4.15 -17.61 -1.86
C PRO A 75 5.09 -18.73 -2.31
N SER A 76 4.84 -19.93 -1.79
CA SER A 76 5.55 -21.14 -2.17
C SER A 76 4.88 -21.88 -3.34
N GLN A 77 3.70 -21.44 -3.76
CA GLN A 77 2.92 -22.02 -4.86
C GLN A 77 2.29 -20.87 -5.67
N PRO A 78 1.99 -21.09 -6.96
CA PRO A 78 1.32 -20.07 -7.77
C PRO A 78 -0.03 -19.67 -7.14
N PRO A 79 -0.33 -18.35 -7.04
CA PRO A 79 -1.62 -17.89 -6.56
C PRO A 79 -2.75 -18.48 -7.40
N THR A 80 -3.75 -19.07 -6.75
CA THR A 80 -4.98 -19.48 -7.46
C THR A 80 -6.06 -18.42 -7.28
N GLN A 81 -6.97 -18.34 -8.25
CA GLN A 81 -7.93 -17.22 -8.40
C GLN A 81 -8.90 -17.03 -7.21
N ASN A 82 -8.91 -17.94 -6.23
CA ASN A 82 -9.82 -17.93 -5.07
C ASN A 82 -9.11 -18.28 -3.75
N GLN A 83 -7.82 -17.96 -3.58
CA GLN A 83 -7.16 -18.25 -2.31
C GLN A 83 -7.57 -17.23 -1.23
N PRO A 84 -7.94 -17.69 -0.02
CA PRO A 84 -8.17 -16.79 1.09
C PRO A 84 -6.88 -16.03 1.44
N PRO A 85 -7.00 -14.85 2.08
CA PRO A 85 -5.84 -14.11 2.55
C PRO A 85 -4.88 -15.00 3.35
N PRO A 86 -3.56 -14.81 3.24
CA PRO A 86 -2.59 -15.65 3.93
C PRO A 86 -2.82 -15.66 5.44
N GLN A 87 -2.82 -16.86 6.03
CA GLN A 87 -3.13 -17.04 7.45
C GLN A 87 -1.84 -16.98 8.28
N CYS A 88 -1.74 -15.94 9.10
CA CYS A 88 -0.62 -15.76 10.00
C CYS A 88 -0.69 -16.69 11.23
N PRO A 89 0.43 -16.87 11.96
CA PRO A 89 0.42 -17.57 13.24
C PRO A 89 -0.60 -16.97 14.22
N SER A 90 -1.03 -17.76 15.21
CA SER A 90 -1.97 -17.28 16.23
C SER A 90 -1.45 -16.02 16.93
N GLY A 91 -2.26 -14.96 16.94
CA GLY A 91 -1.89 -13.66 17.51
C GLY A 91 -1.04 -12.77 16.58
N TRP A 92 -1.09 -13.01 15.27
CA TRP A 92 -0.44 -12.20 14.25
C TRP A 92 -1.43 -11.90 13.12
N ASP A 93 -1.32 -10.71 12.53
CA ASP A 93 -2.13 -10.27 11.39
C ASP A 93 -1.30 -10.17 10.13
N TRP A 94 -1.93 -10.46 8.98
CA TRP A 94 -1.31 -10.32 7.67
C TRP A 94 -1.43 -8.88 7.17
N TYR A 95 -0.29 -8.30 6.80
CA TYR A 95 -0.21 -6.96 6.23
C TYR A 95 0.02 -7.06 4.73
N GLN A 96 -1.03 -6.78 3.95
CA GLN A 96 -1.01 -6.92 2.49
C GLN A 96 0.07 -6.04 1.83
N GLY A 97 0.18 -4.77 2.22
CA GLY A 97 1.10 -3.82 1.59
C GLY A 97 2.60 -4.08 1.84
N SER A 98 2.93 -4.85 2.88
CA SER A 98 4.32 -5.23 3.20
C SER A 98 4.58 -6.73 3.07
N HIS A 99 3.54 -7.51 2.73
CA HIS A 99 3.57 -8.97 2.63
C HIS A 99 4.25 -9.64 3.82
N VAL A 100 3.83 -9.31 5.05
CA VAL A 100 4.38 -9.89 6.29
C VAL A 100 3.30 -10.12 7.34
N CYS A 101 3.56 -11.06 8.25
CA CYS A 101 2.83 -11.16 9.51
C CYS A 101 3.50 -10.27 10.56
N LEU A 102 2.71 -9.48 11.29
CA LEU A 102 3.15 -8.74 12.47
C LEU A 102 2.29 -9.17 13.67
N PRO A 103 2.80 -9.11 14.91
CA PRO A 103 2.03 -9.51 16.08
C PRO A 103 0.83 -8.58 16.21
N HIS A 104 -0.32 -9.15 16.60
CA HIS A 104 -1.54 -8.41 16.88
C HIS A 104 -1.18 -7.27 17.84
N PRO A 105 -1.64 -6.04 17.61
CA PRO A 105 -1.47 -4.98 18.57
C PRO A 105 -2.14 -5.46 19.85
N THR A 106 -1.34 -5.73 20.88
CA THR A 106 -1.90 -6.06 22.19
C THR A 106 -2.67 -4.82 22.61
N PRO A 107 -3.99 -4.89 22.88
CA PRO A 107 -4.67 -3.77 23.50
C PRO A 107 -3.98 -3.57 24.84
N THR A 108 -3.13 -2.55 24.93
CA THR A 108 -2.70 -2.02 26.21
C THR A 108 -3.97 -1.50 26.86
N ASN A 109 -4.62 -2.35 27.64
CA ASN A 109 -5.61 -1.90 28.60
C ASN A 109 -4.95 -0.72 29.34
N PRO A 110 -5.54 0.50 29.29
CA PRO A 110 -5.02 1.58 30.10
C PRO A 110 -4.94 1.06 31.54
N PRO A 111 -3.85 1.31 32.28
CA PRO A 111 -3.75 0.87 33.65
C PRO A 111 -4.99 1.36 34.39
N SER A 112 -5.74 0.42 34.97
CA SER A 112 -6.88 0.69 35.84
C SER A 112 -6.50 1.86 36.74
N SER A 113 -7.17 3.00 36.58
CA SER A 113 -7.03 4.17 37.42
C SER A 113 -7.55 3.82 38.81
N GLN A 114 -6.72 3.12 39.58
CA GLN A 114 -6.93 2.91 41.00
C GLN A 114 -6.54 4.21 41.69
N PRO A 115 -7.47 4.95 42.32
CA PRO A 115 -7.11 6.17 43.03
C PRO A 115 -6.43 5.75 44.34
N SER A 116 -5.11 5.67 44.35
CA SER A 116 -4.34 5.68 45.59
C SER A 116 -4.34 7.11 46.13
N GLY A 117 -5.39 7.43 46.89
CA GLY A 117 -5.45 8.67 47.65
C GLY A 117 -4.29 8.70 48.65
N HIS A 118 -3.36 9.63 48.48
CA HIS A 118 -2.54 10.18 49.56
C HIS A 118 -2.09 11.61 49.22
N HIS A 119 -2.28 12.48 50.20
CA HIS A 119 -2.13 13.92 50.14
C HIS A 119 -0.66 14.34 49.94
N GLY A 120 -0.39 15.18 48.94
CA GLY A 120 0.95 15.73 48.77
C GLY A 120 1.10 16.74 47.63
N GLY A 121 0.95 18.02 47.95
CA GLY A 121 1.68 19.14 47.34
C GLY A 121 1.47 19.41 45.84
N TYR A 122 0.59 20.35 45.54
CA TYR A 122 0.46 20.99 44.23
C TYR A 122 1.79 21.65 43.81
N ARG A 123 2.49 21.03 42.87
CA ARG A 123 3.29 21.75 41.88
C ARG A 123 2.89 21.22 40.51
N LYS A 124 2.10 22.01 39.77
CA LYS A 124 1.95 21.85 38.32
C LYS A 124 3.37 21.83 37.75
N ARG A 125 3.79 20.65 37.29
CA ARG A 125 4.92 20.54 36.39
C ARG A 125 4.29 20.49 35.02
N ASP A 126 4.25 21.63 34.36
CA ASP A 126 3.99 21.76 32.94
C ASP A 126 5.09 20.98 32.21
N ILE A 127 4.89 19.66 32.04
CA ILE A 127 5.74 18.83 31.20
C ILE A 127 5.16 18.91 29.80
N HIS A 128 5.31 20.09 29.19
CA HIS A 128 5.53 20.18 27.76
C HIS A 128 6.87 19.51 27.47
N LYS A 129 6.87 18.19 27.40
CA LYS A 129 7.99 17.42 26.86
C LYS A 129 7.46 16.37 25.91
N SER A 130 7.02 16.90 24.77
CA SER A 130 7.25 16.32 23.43
C SER A 130 8.42 15.34 23.46
N ARG A 131 8.09 14.06 23.58
CA ARG A 131 8.90 12.95 23.11
C ARG A 131 7.98 12.18 22.18
N SER A 132 8.19 12.43 20.89
CA SER A 132 7.92 11.59 19.71
C SER A 132 7.58 10.10 19.99
N VAL A 133 6.45 9.86 20.64
CA VAL A 133 5.74 8.58 20.56
C VAL A 133 4.76 8.79 19.42
N SER A 134 4.84 7.96 18.38
CA SER A 134 3.82 7.94 17.33
C SER A 134 2.47 7.75 18.02
N LEU A 135 1.55 8.71 17.83
CA LEU A 135 0.26 8.73 18.50
C LEU A 135 -0.54 7.46 18.18
N CYS A 136 -0.34 6.93 16.96
CA CYS A 136 -0.90 5.68 16.49
C CYS A 136 0.18 4.61 16.24
N PRO A 137 -0.22 3.33 16.16
CA PRO A 137 0.60 2.25 15.62
C PRO A 137 1.14 2.57 14.21
N PHE A 138 2.17 1.85 13.79
CA PHE A 138 2.74 2.04 12.45
C PHE A 138 1.70 1.81 11.34
N GLY A 139 1.71 2.67 10.32
CA GLY A 139 0.78 2.59 9.19
C GLY A 139 -0.59 3.23 9.45
N LEU A 140 -0.83 3.80 10.64
CA LEU A 140 -2.07 4.51 10.96
C LEU A 140 -1.78 5.99 11.24
N ASP A 141 -2.70 6.85 10.82
CA ASP A 141 -2.67 8.27 11.09
C ASP A 141 -3.55 8.61 12.30
N ALA A 142 -3.05 9.53 13.12
CA ALA A 142 -3.75 10.01 14.30
C ALA A 142 -4.68 11.17 13.94
N CYS A 143 -5.92 10.83 13.57
CA CYS A 143 -6.93 11.79 13.18
C CYS A 143 -7.63 12.39 14.40
N PRO A 144 -7.62 13.72 14.58
CA PRO A 144 -8.31 14.36 15.70
C PRO A 144 -9.81 14.10 15.66
N ILE A 145 -10.45 13.87 16.80
CA ILE A 145 -11.91 13.67 16.82
C ILE A 145 -12.63 15.03 16.88
N ALA A 146 -13.50 15.31 15.91
CA ALA A 146 -14.22 16.59 15.83
C ALA A 146 -15.20 16.76 17.01
N GLY A 147 -15.26 17.98 17.57
CA GLY A 147 -16.22 18.34 18.63
C GLY A 147 -15.74 18.08 20.07
N LEU A 148 -14.56 17.49 20.26
CA LEU A 148 -13.92 17.38 21.58
C LEU A 148 -12.96 18.56 21.77
N THR A 149 -13.27 19.45 22.71
CA THR A 149 -12.45 20.65 23.02
C THR A 149 -11.18 20.33 23.84
N GLY A 150 -10.70 19.10 23.78
CA GLY A 150 -9.50 18.62 24.48
C GLY A 150 -8.30 18.54 23.55
N ASN A 151 -7.17 19.11 23.95
CA ASN A 151 -5.91 19.00 23.24
C ASN A 151 -5.39 17.54 23.33
N GLY A 152 -5.81 16.67 22.41
CA GLY A 152 -5.15 15.38 22.19
C GLY A 152 -6.01 14.13 22.07
N ASP A 153 -7.32 14.25 21.85
CA ASP A 153 -8.13 13.08 21.50
C ASP A 153 -8.03 12.81 19.99
N TYR A 154 -7.54 11.62 19.64
CA TYR A 154 -7.34 11.18 18.27
C TYR A 154 -7.86 9.76 18.08
N GLU A 155 -8.33 9.45 16.88
CA GLU A 155 -8.61 8.11 16.39
C GLU A 155 -7.53 7.69 15.41
N CYS A 156 -7.17 6.41 15.42
CA CYS A 156 -6.17 5.86 14.52
C CYS A 156 -6.85 5.29 13.29
N ILE A 157 -6.65 5.94 12.13
CA ILE A 157 -7.28 5.57 10.86
C ILE A 157 -6.20 5.15 9.86
N ASP A 158 -6.48 4.14 9.06
CA ASP A 158 -5.65 3.79 7.91
C ASP A 158 -6.03 4.66 6.71
N THR A 159 -5.45 5.84 6.59
CA THR A 159 -5.75 6.75 5.46
C THR A 159 -5.27 6.22 4.11
N SER A 160 -4.58 5.08 4.07
CA SER A 160 -4.15 4.46 2.81
C SER A 160 -5.22 3.59 2.17
N SER A 161 -6.21 3.14 2.95
CA SER A 161 -7.27 2.22 2.50
C SER A 161 -8.69 2.57 2.96
N ASP A 162 -8.83 3.51 3.91
CA ASP A 162 -10.13 3.97 4.39
C ASP A 162 -10.85 4.83 3.33
N LEU A 163 -12.13 4.52 3.05
CA LEU A 163 -12.92 5.20 2.03
C LEU A 163 -13.31 6.63 2.41
N GLU A 164 -13.50 6.91 3.70
CA GLU A 164 -14.00 8.19 4.21
C GLU A 164 -12.85 9.13 4.59
N ALA A 165 -11.67 8.56 4.82
CA ALA A 165 -10.44 9.24 5.21
C ALA A 165 -9.30 9.01 4.22
N CYS A 166 -9.62 8.87 2.93
CA CYS A 166 -8.64 8.47 1.94
C CYS A 166 -7.60 9.57 1.72
N GLY A 167 -6.38 9.30 2.10
CA GLY A 167 -5.23 10.18 1.97
C GLY A 167 -5.04 11.23 3.05
N GLY A 168 -5.93 11.30 4.04
CA GLY A 168 -5.75 12.20 5.18
C GLY A 168 -6.93 12.21 6.15
N CYS A 169 -6.77 12.94 7.24
CA CYS A 169 -7.78 13.01 8.29
C CYS A 169 -8.92 13.98 7.94
N PRO A 170 -10.18 13.50 7.84
CA PRO A 170 -11.33 14.33 7.45
C PRO A 170 -11.54 15.53 8.38
N THR A 171 -11.26 15.35 9.66
CA THR A 171 -11.42 16.37 10.70
C THR A 171 -10.42 17.52 10.60
N LEU A 172 -9.31 17.30 9.88
CA LEU A 172 -8.34 18.34 9.52
C LEU A 172 -8.63 18.96 8.15
N GLY A 173 -9.66 18.46 7.44
CA GLY A 173 -9.89 18.80 6.04
C GLY A 173 -8.82 18.22 5.11
N GLU A 174 -8.15 17.15 5.54
CA GLU A 174 -7.18 16.40 4.76
C GLU A 174 -7.83 15.12 4.24
N GLY A 175 -7.39 14.64 3.07
CA GLY A 175 -7.97 13.47 2.43
C GLY A 175 -9.29 13.77 1.71
N GLU A 176 -9.86 12.73 1.10
CA GLU A 176 -11.10 12.75 0.33
C GLU A 176 -12.00 11.59 0.78
N ASP A 177 -13.30 11.85 0.90
CA ASP A 177 -14.32 10.80 1.05
C ASP A 177 -14.66 10.25 -0.34
N CYS A 178 -14.15 9.06 -0.64
CA CYS A 178 -14.38 8.39 -1.90
C CYS A 178 -15.85 7.99 -2.09
N THR A 179 -16.65 7.84 -1.03
CA THR A 179 -18.07 7.50 -1.15
C THR A 179 -18.92 8.70 -1.60
N ALA A 180 -18.41 9.91 -1.40
CA ALA A 180 -19.05 11.14 -1.88
C ALA A 180 -18.89 11.37 -3.40
N ILE A 181 -18.16 10.52 -4.13
CA ILE A 181 -18.00 10.62 -5.58
C ILE A 181 -19.36 10.38 -6.27
N SER A 182 -19.99 11.47 -6.69
CA SER A 182 -21.31 11.45 -7.32
C SER A 182 -21.32 10.57 -8.57
N GLY A 183 -22.24 9.60 -8.59
CA GLY A 183 -22.50 8.74 -9.74
C GLY A 183 -21.47 7.66 -9.99
N ALA A 184 -20.48 7.47 -9.10
CA ALA A 184 -19.62 6.30 -9.12
C ALA A 184 -20.40 5.07 -8.65
N TRP A 185 -20.24 3.94 -9.36
CA TRP A 185 -20.95 2.69 -9.02
C TRP A 185 -20.28 1.95 -7.87
N ASN A 186 -18.95 1.90 -7.89
CA ASN A 186 -18.15 1.37 -6.81
C ASN A 186 -16.88 2.25 -6.67
N VAL A 187 -16.32 2.32 -5.47
CA VAL A 187 -15.17 3.16 -5.11
C VAL A 187 -14.22 2.41 -4.18
N ALA A 188 -12.92 2.73 -4.28
CA ALA A 188 -11.84 2.18 -3.48
C ALA A 188 -10.89 3.31 -3.04
N CYS A 189 -10.23 3.14 -1.90
CA CYS A 189 -9.07 3.93 -1.52
C CYS A 189 -7.83 3.06 -1.68
N GLU A 190 -6.92 3.46 -2.58
CA GLU A 190 -5.68 2.72 -2.83
C GLU A 190 -4.52 3.70 -2.86
N ASN A 191 -3.47 3.40 -2.09
CA ASN A 191 -2.30 4.26 -1.96
C ASN A 191 -2.68 5.72 -1.64
N ARG A 192 -3.60 5.92 -0.68
CA ARG A 192 -4.05 7.25 -0.24
C ARG A 192 -4.81 8.06 -1.31
N GLN A 193 -5.37 7.38 -2.30
CA GLN A 193 -6.08 8.01 -3.40
C GLN A 193 -7.36 7.26 -3.75
N CYS A 194 -8.46 7.99 -3.97
CA CYS A 194 -9.69 7.37 -4.45
C CYS A 194 -9.48 6.74 -5.84
N ARG A 195 -10.15 5.62 -6.11
CA ARG A 195 -10.18 4.89 -7.37
C ARG A 195 -11.61 4.33 -7.56
N GLY A 196 -12.02 4.09 -8.80
CA GLY A 196 -13.17 3.21 -9.04
C GLY A 196 -12.66 1.77 -9.16
N ASP A 197 -13.32 0.79 -8.55
CA ASP A 197 -13.01 -0.63 -8.72
C ASP A 197 -13.65 -1.18 -9.99
N ASP A 198 -12.82 -1.31 -11.01
CA ASP A 198 -13.00 -2.27 -12.09
C ASP A 198 -11.78 -3.19 -12.10
N HIS A 199 -11.86 -4.23 -11.25
CA HIS A 199 -10.89 -5.32 -11.26
C HIS A 199 -11.13 -6.25 -12.47
N PHE A 200 -10.94 -5.75 -13.69
CA PHE A 200 -10.70 -6.58 -14.87
C PHE A 200 -10.02 -5.79 -16.00
N LEU A 201 -8.69 -5.77 -15.95
CA LEU A 201 -7.75 -5.46 -17.03
C LEU A 201 -7.74 -4.00 -17.52
N ASP A 202 -6.87 -3.17 -16.93
CA ASP A 202 -5.92 -2.40 -17.74
C ASP A 202 -4.73 -1.87 -16.93
N LEU A 203 -3.57 -2.46 -17.22
CA LEU A 203 -2.26 -1.87 -16.96
C LEU A 203 -2.05 -0.74 -17.96
N VAL A 204 -2.21 0.52 -17.55
CA VAL A 204 -1.59 1.64 -18.28
C VAL A 204 -1.05 2.68 -17.31
N TYR A 205 0.28 2.72 -17.25
CA TYR A 205 1.12 3.88 -16.95
C TYR A 205 0.34 5.22 -16.90
N ALA A 206 0.23 5.81 -15.71
CA ALA A 206 0.05 7.24 -15.56
C ALA A 206 1.02 7.74 -14.49
N SER A 207 2.14 8.26 -14.97
CA SER A 207 3.14 9.01 -14.24
C SER A 207 2.65 10.40 -13.82
N ASP A 208 1.35 10.59 -13.56
CA ASP A 208 0.76 11.89 -13.24
C ASP A 208 -0.24 11.72 -12.10
N GLU A 209 -0.21 12.66 -11.18
CA GLU A 209 -0.96 12.75 -9.91
C GLU A 209 -2.49 12.90 -10.08
N ASN A 210 -3.12 12.19 -11.01
CA ASN A 210 -4.49 12.47 -11.43
C ASN A 210 -5.43 11.27 -11.31
N PHE A 211 -6.21 11.30 -10.23
CA PHE A 211 -7.41 10.51 -9.97
C PHE A 211 -8.30 10.34 -11.21
N THR A 212 -8.71 9.11 -11.54
CA THR A 212 -9.63 8.80 -12.64
C THR A 212 -10.76 7.86 -12.16
N VAL A 213 -12.00 8.22 -12.46
CA VAL A 213 -13.23 7.45 -12.28
C VAL A 213 -13.46 6.61 -13.54
N TYR A 214 -13.50 5.29 -13.41
CA TYR A 214 -13.62 4.38 -14.55
C TYR A 214 -15.08 4.03 -14.88
N THR A 215 -15.94 3.90 -13.86
CA THR A 215 -17.30 3.39 -14.01
C THR A 215 -18.33 4.30 -13.36
N CYS A 216 -19.35 4.68 -14.15
CA CYS A 216 -20.48 5.47 -13.69
C CYS A 216 -21.75 4.63 -13.60
N VAL A 217 -22.64 4.99 -12.68
CA VAL A 217 -23.99 4.42 -12.61
C VAL A 217 -24.77 4.69 -13.91
N PRO A 218 -25.73 3.84 -14.30
CA PRO A 218 -26.55 4.08 -15.49
C PRO A 218 -27.23 5.46 -15.45
N GLY A 219 -27.14 6.21 -16.55
CA GLY A 219 -27.65 7.58 -16.63
C GLY A 219 -26.60 8.67 -16.39
N TYR A 220 -25.35 8.29 -16.11
CA TYR A 220 -24.22 9.20 -15.96
C TYR A 220 -23.08 8.78 -16.90
N THR A 221 -22.30 9.76 -17.38
CA THR A 221 -21.08 9.57 -18.18
C THR A 221 -19.87 10.16 -17.46
N ARG A 222 -18.67 9.66 -17.76
CA ARG A 222 -17.43 10.21 -17.19
C ARG A 222 -17.25 11.67 -17.63
N SER A 223 -16.89 12.52 -16.67
CA SER A 223 -16.50 13.91 -16.89
C SER A 223 -15.24 14.01 -17.76
N SER A 224 -15.07 15.14 -18.44
CA SER A 224 -13.90 15.42 -19.29
C SER A 224 -12.59 15.44 -18.53
N ASP A 225 -12.60 15.74 -17.23
CA ASP A 225 -11.44 15.72 -16.35
C ASP A 225 -11.11 14.32 -15.82
N GLY A 226 -11.96 13.33 -16.10
CA GLY A 226 -11.83 11.97 -15.62
C GLY A 226 -12.15 11.78 -14.14
N LYS A 227 -12.49 12.83 -13.37
CA LYS A 227 -12.57 12.77 -11.90
C LYS A 227 -13.98 12.52 -11.36
N SER A 228 -14.99 12.53 -12.20
CA SER A 228 -16.38 12.46 -11.74
C SER A 228 -17.30 11.86 -12.81
N CYS A 229 -18.52 11.51 -12.40
CA CYS A 229 -19.60 11.13 -13.29
C CYS A 229 -20.62 12.27 -13.38
N VAL A 230 -20.93 12.70 -14.61
CA VAL A 230 -21.91 13.76 -14.91
C VAL A 230 -23.16 13.12 -15.51
N ALA A 231 -24.34 13.62 -15.15
CA ALA A 231 -25.60 13.10 -15.71
C ALA A 231 -25.65 13.29 -17.24
N LEU A 232 -26.19 12.30 -17.94
CA LEU A 232 -26.48 12.36 -19.38
C LEU A 232 -27.61 13.33 -19.71
#